data_AF-A0A7D7QHI2-F1
#
_entry.id   AF-A0A7D7QHI2-F1
#
_cell.length_a   1.000
_cell.length_b   1.000
_cell.length_c   1.000
_cell.angle_alpha   90.00
_cell.angle_beta   90.00
_cell.angle_gamma   90.00
#
_symmetry.space_group_name_H-M   'P 1'
#
loop_
_entity.id
_entity.type
_entity.pdbx_description
1 polymer ?
#
loop_
_entity_poly.entity_id
_entity_poly.type
_entity_poly.pdbx_seq_one_letter_code
_entity_poly.pdbx_strand_id
1 'polypeptide(L)'
;MIKLKAQDAGLSIAELTRRSVLLKPLPKRLSKITLATYRELVRIGSNINQLTRATNTAIKMGLRPPADPEQLEQLRNLLQQIGRELSQIETEITDDDDIESDGDSEDWE
;
A
#
# COMPACT_ATOMS: atom_id res chain seq x y z
N MET A 1 -23.60 3.03 -15.38
CA MET A 1 -22.30 3.69 -15.66
C MET A 1 -21.63 4.23 -14.38
N ILE A 2 -22.30 5.05 -13.56
CA ILE A 2 -21.71 5.66 -12.34
C ILE A 2 -21.27 4.63 -11.29
N LYS A 3 -22.03 3.54 -11.09
CA LYS A 3 -21.69 2.48 -10.13
C LYS A 3 -20.37 1.76 -10.47
N LEU A 4 -20.11 1.53 -11.75
CA LEU A 4 -18.86 0.93 -12.23
C LEU A 4 -17.70 1.89 -11.99
N LYS A 5 -17.83 3.17 -12.39
CA LYS A 5 -16.82 4.22 -12.11
C LYS A 5 -16.52 4.38 -10.61
N ALA A 6 -17.53 4.19 -9.74
CA ALA A 6 -17.35 4.27 -8.29
C ALA A 6 -16.55 3.08 -7.75
N GLN A 7 -16.89 1.85 -8.15
CA GLN A 7 -16.11 0.64 -7.81
C GLN A 7 -14.67 0.74 -8.31
N ASP A 8 -14.52 1.20 -9.55
CA ASP A 8 -13.25 1.38 -10.23
C ASP A 8 -12.31 2.39 -9.55
N ALA A 9 -12.88 3.40 -8.90
CA ALA A 9 -12.16 4.38 -8.10
C ALA A 9 -12.04 3.99 -6.61
N GLY A 10 -12.61 2.85 -6.19
CA GLY A 10 -12.68 2.46 -4.78
C GLY A 10 -13.52 3.40 -3.91
N LEU A 11 -14.47 4.13 -4.50
CA LEU A 11 -15.30 5.12 -3.84
C LEU A 11 -16.76 4.65 -3.71
N SER A 12 -17.47 5.19 -2.72
CA SER A 12 -18.93 5.10 -2.71
C SER A 12 -19.51 5.97 -3.84
N ILE A 13 -20.71 5.64 -4.32
CA ILE A 13 -21.39 6.43 -5.35
C ILE A 13 -21.55 7.88 -4.90
N ALA A 14 -21.91 8.11 -3.63
CA ALA A 14 -22.07 9.44 -3.06
C ALA A 14 -20.76 10.24 -3.05
N GLU A 15 -19.64 9.60 -2.72
CA GLU A 15 -18.33 10.26 -2.70
C GLU A 15 -17.81 10.52 -4.11
N LEU A 16 -18.05 9.60 -5.05
CA LEU A 16 -17.74 9.83 -6.47
C LEU A 16 -18.51 11.05 -6.99
N THR A 17 -19.83 11.09 -6.77
CA THR A 17 -20.67 12.21 -7.19
C THR A 17 -20.22 13.53 -6.55
N ARG A 18 -19.91 13.52 -5.24
CA ARG A 18 -19.40 14.70 -4.55
C ARG A 18 -18.09 15.21 -5.16
N ARG A 19 -17.15 14.32 -5.48
CA ARG A 19 -15.88 14.71 -6.11
C ARG A 19 -16.07 15.21 -7.53
N SER A 20 -16.95 14.59 -8.31
CA SER A 20 -17.29 15.05 -9.67
C SER A 20 -17.91 16.45 -9.66
N VAL A 21 -18.81 16.73 -8.72
CA VAL A 21 -19.44 18.06 -8.58
C VAL A 21 -18.44 19.12 -8.10
N LEU A 22 -17.51 18.74 -7.23
CA LEU A 22 -16.50 19.65 -6.68
C LEU A 22 -15.21 19.72 -7.51
N LEU A 23 -15.19 19.13 -8.71
CA LEU A 23 -14.02 19.04 -9.60
C LEU A 23 -12.75 18.55 -8.86
N LYS A 24 -12.93 17.65 -7.88
CA LYS A 24 -11.82 17.08 -7.12
C LYS A 24 -11.24 15.87 -7.85
N PRO A 25 -9.91 15.70 -7.87
CA PRO A 25 -9.28 14.55 -8.52
C PRO A 25 -9.71 13.23 -7.86
N LEU A 26 -9.79 12.20 -8.70
CA LEU A 26 -10.02 10.83 -8.24
C LEU A 26 -8.78 10.33 -7.50
N PRO A 27 -8.95 9.50 -6.47
CA PRO A 27 -7.81 8.90 -5.79
C PRO A 27 -7.02 8.04 -6.79
N LYS A 28 -5.69 8.03 -6.65
CA LYS A 28 -4.82 7.17 -7.47
C LYS A 28 -5.26 5.72 -7.31
N ARG A 29 -5.44 5.04 -8.44
CA ARG A 29 -5.80 3.62 -8.48
C ARG A 29 -4.61 2.80 -8.01
N LEU A 30 -4.73 2.16 -6.86
CA LEU A 30 -3.76 1.15 -6.42
C LEU A 30 -4.12 -0.19 -7.07
N SER A 31 -3.13 -0.90 -7.60
CA SER A 31 -3.36 -2.24 -8.12
C SER A 31 -3.85 -3.17 -7.00
N LYS A 32 -4.64 -4.19 -7.36
CA LYS A 32 -5.09 -5.20 -6.38
C LYS A 32 -3.91 -5.87 -5.67
N ILE A 33 -2.80 -6.06 -6.40
CA ILE A 33 -1.56 -6.63 -5.88
C ILE A 33 -0.95 -5.68 -4.85
N THR A 34 -0.81 -4.38 -5.16
CA THR A 34 -0.29 -3.36 -4.23
C THR A 34 -1.08 -3.33 -2.93
N LEU A 35 -2.42 -3.38 -3.01
CA LEU A 35 -3.28 -3.39 -1.84
C LEU A 35 -3.09 -4.67 -1.00
N ALA A 36 -2.98 -5.83 -1.65
CA ALA A 36 -2.74 -7.11 -0.98
C ALA A 36 -1.37 -7.13 -0.28
N THR A 37 -0.32 -6.67 -0.97
CA THR A 37 1.03 -6.52 -0.39
C THR A 37 1.01 -5.62 0.83
N TYR A 38 0.34 -4.47 0.76
CA TYR A 38 0.21 -3.56 1.90
C TYR A 38 -0.47 -4.21 3.10
N ARG A 39 -1.55 -4.97 2.87
CA ARG A 39 -2.26 -5.70 3.94
C ARG A 39 -1.37 -6.74 4.63
N GLU A 40 -0.59 -7.49 3.86
CA GLU A 40 0.33 -8.47 4.42
C GLU A 40 1.46 -7.79 5.21
N LEU A 41 1.99 -6.65 4.73
CA LEU A 41 2.98 -5.86 5.49
C LEU A 41 2.42 -5.37 6.84
N VAL A 42 1.18 -4.88 6.87
CA VAL A 42 0.51 -4.48 8.12
C VAL A 42 0.36 -5.66 9.07
N ARG A 43 -0.02 -6.83 8.54
CA ARG A 43 -0.19 -8.06 9.33
C ARG A 43 1.15 -8.53 9.92
N ILE A 44 2.23 -8.49 9.14
CA ILE A 44 3.59 -8.80 9.60
C ILE A 44 4.00 -7.83 10.72
N GLY A 45 3.80 -6.52 10.53
CA GLY A 45 4.12 -5.52 11.56
C GLY A 45 3.35 -5.74 12.86
N SER A 46 2.07 -6.12 12.79
CA SER A 46 1.27 -6.48 13.96
C SER A 46 1.85 -7.69 14.70
N ASN A 47 2.23 -8.74 13.98
CA ASN A 47 2.81 -9.95 14.57
C ASN A 47 4.15 -9.67 15.26
N ILE A 48 5.03 -8.87 14.64
CA ILE A 48 6.30 -8.44 15.24
C ILE A 48 6.05 -7.66 16.53
N ASN A 49 5.08 -6.75 16.54
CA ASN A 49 4.72 -5.98 17.74
C ASN A 49 4.22 -6.90 18.88
N GLN A 50 3.45 -7.95 18.55
CA GLN A 50 3.02 -8.96 19.52
C GLN A 50 4.21 -9.74 20.09
N LEU A 51 5.13 -10.21 19.24
CA LEU A 51 6.35 -10.90 19.68
C LEU A 51 7.20 -10.02 20.60
N THR A 52 7.41 -8.76 20.23
CA THR A 52 8.17 -7.80 21.07
C THR A 52 7.50 -7.59 22.43
N ARG A 53 6.17 -7.45 22.48
CA ARG A 53 5.43 -7.35 23.74
C ARG A 53 5.58 -8.62 24.59
N ALA A 54 5.45 -9.80 23.98
CA ALA A 54 5.59 -11.08 24.67
C ALA A 54 7.01 -11.25 25.23
N THR A 55 8.04 -10.95 24.45
CA THR A 55 9.44 -10.97 24.87
C THR A 55 9.71 -10.00 26.02
N ASN A 56 9.27 -8.74 25.90
CA ASN A 56 9.45 -7.74 26.97
C ASN A 56 8.73 -8.16 28.26
N THR A 57 7.57 -8.79 28.15
CA THR A 57 6.82 -9.31 29.30
C THR A 57 7.55 -10.47 29.95
N ALA A 58 8.06 -11.43 29.17
CA ALA A 58 8.84 -12.56 29.67
C ALA A 58 10.09 -12.10 30.42
N ILE A 59 10.85 -11.16 29.84
CA ILE A 59 12.05 -10.58 30.47
C ILE A 59 11.70 -9.91 31.81
N LYS A 60 10.63 -9.11 31.86
CA LYS A 60 10.17 -8.46 33.11
C LYS A 60 9.76 -9.46 34.19
N MET A 61 9.24 -10.61 33.78
CA MET A 61 8.84 -11.69 34.68
C MET A 61 10.00 -12.63 35.06
N GLY A 62 11.22 -12.38 34.57
CA GLY A 62 12.36 -13.28 34.77
C GLY A 62 12.24 -14.62 34.04
N LEU A 63 11.33 -14.70 33.06
CA LEU A 63 11.09 -15.87 32.24
C LEU A 63 11.91 -15.80 30.95
N ARG A 64 12.19 -16.97 30.37
CA ARG A 64 12.84 -17.05 29.06
C ARG A 64 11.92 -16.45 27.99
N PRO A 65 12.41 -15.56 27.12
CA PRO A 65 11.66 -15.07 25.97
C PRO A 65 11.08 -16.22 25.12
N PRO A 66 9.83 -16.11 24.65
CA PRO A 66 9.18 -17.16 23.87
C PRO A 66 9.67 -17.23 22.42
N ALA A 67 10.37 -16.20 21.93
CA ALA A 67 10.86 -16.13 20.57
C ALA A 67 12.30 -16.67 20.48
N ASP A 68 12.54 -17.52 19.48
CA ASP A 68 13.86 -18.03 19.14
C ASP A 68 14.69 -16.94 18.42
N PRO A 69 15.87 -16.55 18.95
CA PRO A 69 16.74 -15.56 18.31
C PRO A 69 17.10 -15.90 16.87
N GLU A 70 17.30 -17.18 16.53
CA GLU A 70 17.70 -17.59 15.18
C GLU A 70 16.57 -17.36 14.17
N GLN A 71 15.32 -17.68 14.55
CA GLN A 71 14.14 -17.42 13.73
C GLN A 71 13.89 -15.91 13.53
N LEU A 72 14.18 -15.09 14.54
CA LEU A 72 14.08 -13.63 14.43
C LEU A 72 15.11 -13.06 13.43
N GLU A 73 16.33 -13.58 13.44
CA GLU A 73 17.37 -13.17 12.49
C GLU A 73 17.01 -13.59 11.06
N GLN A 74 16.47 -14.79 10.87
CA GLN A 74 15.94 -15.25 9.57
C GLN A 74 14.82 -14.34 9.07
N LEU A 75 13.86 -13.97 9.95
CA LEU A 75 12.79 -13.04 9.61
C LEU A 75 13.32 -11.66 9.23
N ARG A 76 14.33 -11.14 9.96
CA ARG A 76 14.97 -9.87 9.64
C ARG A 76 15.58 -9.90 8.24
N ASN A 77 16.30 -10.96 7.90
CA ASN A 77 16.95 -11.12 6.60
C ASN A 77 15.93 -11.21 5.46
N LEU A 78 14.83 -11.95 5.66
CA LEU A 78 13.74 -12.03 4.69
C LEU A 78 13.08 -10.67 4.46
N LEU A 79 12.82 -9.91 5.54
CA LEU A 79 12.22 -8.57 5.41
C LEU A 79 13.16 -7.59 4.69
N GLN A 80 14.46 -7.66 4.95
CA GLN A 80 15.45 -6.86 4.22
C GLN A 80 15.52 -7.24 2.74
N GLN A 81 15.39 -8.53 2.41
CA GLN A 81 15.30 -8.99 1.03
C GLN A 81 14.05 -8.45 0.34
N ILE A 82 12.87 -8.61 0.95
CA ILE A 82 11.60 -8.08 0.41
C ILE A 82 11.69 -6.56 0.22
N GLY A 83 12.28 -5.83 1.19
CA GLY A 83 12.49 -4.39 1.08
C GLY A 83 13.34 -4.02 -0.14
N ARG A 84 14.44 -4.76 -0.39
CA ARG A 84 15.28 -4.56 -1.58
C ARG A 84 14.54 -4.85 -2.88
N GLU A 85 13.78 -5.95 -2.93
CA GLU A 85 12.98 -6.33 -4.11
C GLU A 85 11.91 -5.26 -4.41
N LEU A 86 11.21 -4.76 -3.39
CA LEU A 86 10.23 -3.68 -3.56
C LEU A 86 10.86 -2.37 -4.04
N SER A 87 12.03 -1.99 -3.53
CA SER A 87 12.72 -0.77 -3.99
C SER A 87 13.24 -0.88 -5.43
N GLN A 88 13.55 -2.08 -5.91
CA GLN A 88 13.93 -2.30 -7.31
C GLN A 88 12.75 -2.16 -8.26
N ILE A 89 11.54 -2.51 -7.82
CA ILE A 89 10.30 -2.34 -8.60
C ILE A 89 9.96 -0.85 -8.77
N GLU A 90 10.21 0.01 -7.77
CA GLU A 90 9.90 1.44 -7.84
C GLU A 90 10.76 2.20 -8.87
N THR A 91 11.96 1.69 -9.17
CA THR A 91 12.85 2.25 -10.21
C THR A 91 12.47 1.86 -11.65
N GLU A 92 11.51 0.95 -11.85
CA GLU A 92 11.07 0.50 -13.19
C GLU A 92 9.77 1.17 -13.68
N ILE A 93 9.25 2.19 -12.98
CA ILE A 93 8.13 2.99 -13.47
C ILE A 93 8.64 3.85 -14.63
N THR A 94 8.19 3.48 -15.81
CA THR A 94 8.48 4.06 -17.12
C THR A 94 7.96 5.51 -17.17
N ASP A 95 8.78 6.43 -17.68
CA ASP A 95 8.44 7.82 -18.02
C ASP A 95 7.44 7.89 -19.20
N ASP A 96 6.32 7.16 -19.14
CA ASP A 96 5.37 6.98 -20.26
C ASP A 96 3.95 7.49 -19.94
N ASP A 97 3.82 8.35 -18.92
CA ASP A 97 2.58 9.06 -18.58
C ASP A 97 2.52 10.48 -19.19
N ASP A 98 3.32 10.76 -20.24
CA ASP A 98 3.04 11.87 -21.16
C ASP A 98 1.93 11.44 -22.14
N ILE A 99 0.71 11.31 -21.60
CA ILE A 99 -0.49 11.21 -22.42
C ILE A 99 -0.64 12.55 -23.14
N GLU A 100 -0.39 12.52 -24.45
CA GLU A 100 -0.67 13.59 -25.41
C GLU A 100 -2.06 14.20 -25.13
N SER A 101 -2.07 15.48 -24.78
CA SER A 101 -3.29 16.29 -24.68
C SER A 101 -3.76 16.64 -26.10
N ASP A 102 -4.40 15.67 -26.75
CA ASP A 102 -5.01 15.87 -28.06
C ASP A 102 -6.37 16.57 -27.89
N GLY A 103 -6.46 17.80 -28.41
CA GLY A 103 -7.72 18.42 -28.84
C GLY A 103 -8.38 19.41 -27.89
N ASP A 104 -8.06 20.70 -28.04
CA ASP A 104 -9.06 21.77 -27.96
C ASP A 104 -8.99 22.60 -29.24
N SER A 105 -9.86 22.25 -30.18
CA SER A 105 -10.23 23.08 -31.33
C SER A 105 -11.36 23.99 -30.89
N GLU A 106 -11.03 25.24 -30.56
CA GLU A 106 -12.00 26.33 -30.41
C GLU A 106 -11.39 27.61 -30.99
N ASP A 107 -11.45 27.74 -32.31
CA ASP A 107 -11.28 29.02 -32.98
C ASP A 107 -12.64 29.74 -32.93
N TRP A 108 -12.70 30.78 -32.10
CA TRP A 108 -13.86 31.64 -31.92
C TRP A 108 -13.74 32.83 -32.88
N GLU A 109 -14.54 32.84 -33.96
CA GLU A 109 -15.07 34.05 -34.61
C GLU A 109 -16.33 33.75 -35.44
#